data_AF-A0A927RX28-F1
#
_entry.id   AF-A0A927RX28-F1
#
_cell.length_a   1.000
_cell.length_b   1.000
_cell.length_c   1.000
_cell.angle_alpha   90.00
_cell.angle_beta   90.00
_cell.angle_gamma   90.00
#
_symmetry.space_group_name_H-M   'P 1'
#
loop_
_entity.id
_entity.type
_entity.pdbx_description
1 polymer ?
#
loop_
_entity_poly.entity_id
_entity_poly.type
_entity_poly.pdbx_seq_one_letter_code
_entity_poly.pdbx_strand_id
1 'polypeptide(L)'
;MEINANIYIITDSQEFMEKAEAILSRETDAFFDWETIAPHPILPLTRTWYTCETNTGPTTGPSGWEDCLRECAALLKKRGAVIMRFWSPDHPDDYCEYANTTAGGDVTIGSRCSLYSFKRALGADDIRMVYQELVSGRSQYERDAIARRVRKREANRKAKGDFEIVDGVLKKYWGIGIAEEIPDGVTAIGEFAFVDEKGWERMLLEDEDYEAPPLEMLTIPDSVQRIETYALAYCRNLTELSIPDGVTFIGDRAFEGCEGLESVKLPGGLKELGEFAFFLCDKIKEISLPDGITRIEPGTFFGCSELRRVDIPNTVVSIGKEAFMNCDSLRTITIPEGVEEIRESAFQGCSKLEKVVIPESVKSIGQNAFKGCKMVIKHN
;
A
#
# COMPACT_ATOMS: atom_id res chain seq x y z
N MET A 1 -26.04 -22.10 13.12
CA MET A 1 -24.82 -22.37 12.33
C MET A 1 -23.81 -22.90 13.33
N GLU A 2 -23.27 -24.12 13.16
CA GLU A 2 -22.29 -24.66 14.11
C GLU A 2 -20.90 -24.19 13.71
N ILE A 3 -20.27 -23.38 14.56
CA ILE A 3 -18.86 -23.02 14.42
C ILE A 3 -18.06 -23.97 15.29
N ASN A 4 -17.20 -24.77 14.67
CA ASN A 4 -16.37 -25.75 15.35
C ASN A 4 -14.94 -25.21 15.49
N ALA A 5 -14.47 -24.98 16.72
CA ALA A 5 -13.11 -24.52 16.98
C ALA A 5 -12.24 -25.66 17.52
N ASN A 6 -11.05 -25.84 16.95
CA ASN A 6 -10.02 -26.70 17.53
C ASN A 6 -9.10 -25.85 18.40
N ILE A 7 -9.22 -25.99 19.71
CA ILE A 7 -8.37 -25.25 20.66
C ILE A 7 -7.25 -26.18 21.11
N TYR A 8 -6.01 -25.74 20.90
CA TYR A 8 -4.81 -26.43 21.35
C TYR A 8 -4.25 -25.70 22.56
N ILE A 9 -4.31 -26.34 23.71
CA ILE A 9 -3.79 -25.77 24.96
C ILE A 9 -2.36 -26.25 25.14
N ILE A 10 -1.43 -25.30 25.13
CA ILE A 10 -0.02 -25.49 25.45
C ILE A 10 0.20 -24.90 26.84
N THR A 11 0.68 -25.71 27.78
CA THR A 11 0.84 -25.32 29.19
C THR A 11 2.18 -24.64 29.48
N ASP A 12 3.17 -24.79 28.59
CA ASP A 12 4.47 -24.13 28.66
C ASP A 12 4.91 -23.72 27.23
N SER A 13 4.78 -22.43 26.92
CA SER A 13 5.02 -21.89 25.58
C SER A 13 6.50 -21.86 25.20
N GLN A 14 7.41 -21.76 26.18
CA GLN A 14 8.84 -21.66 25.90
C GLN A 14 9.41 -23.03 25.58
N GLU A 15 9.04 -24.06 26.36
CA GLU A 15 9.43 -25.44 26.11
C GLU A 15 8.86 -25.96 24.77
N PHE A 16 7.64 -25.54 24.41
CA PHE A 16 7.02 -25.89 23.13
C PHE A 16 7.79 -25.34 21.93
N MET A 17 8.16 -24.06 21.97
CA MET A 17 8.88 -23.41 20.86
C MET A 17 10.27 -24.00 20.65
N GLU A 18 11.02 -24.27 21.73
CA GLU A 18 12.34 -24.92 21.65
C GLU A 18 12.26 -26.33 21.03
N LYS A 19 11.21 -27.08 21.37
CA LYS A 19 10.97 -28.42 20.81
C LYS A 19 10.48 -28.40 19.37
N ALA A 20 9.64 -27.43 19.00
CA ALA A 20 9.15 -27.26 17.63
C ALA A 20 10.28 -26.84 16.67
N GLU A 21 11.17 -25.93 17.10
CA GLU A 21 12.36 -25.53 16.32
C GLU A 21 13.34 -26.69 16.11
N ALA A 22 13.50 -27.57 17.11
CA ALA A 22 14.34 -28.76 16.98
C ALA A 22 13.79 -29.81 15.98
N ILE A 23 12.48 -29.80 15.71
CA ILE A 23 11.82 -30.66 14.72
C ILE A 23 11.97 -30.04 13.33
N LEU A 24 11.68 -28.75 13.18
CA LEU A 24 11.72 -28.04 11.91
C LEU A 24 13.14 -27.88 11.35
N SER A 25 14.16 -27.78 12.21
CA SER A 25 15.57 -27.72 11.80
C SER A 25 16.13 -29.03 11.23
N ARG A 26 15.39 -30.15 11.32
CA ARG A 26 15.79 -31.46 10.78
C ARG A 26 15.16 -31.79 9.42
N GLU A 27 14.12 -31.06 9.01
CA GLU A 27 13.49 -31.22 7.70
C GLU A 27 13.88 -30.03 6.82
N THR A 28 14.87 -30.26 5.95
CA THR A 28 15.28 -29.26 4.96
C THR A 28 14.11 -28.93 4.03
N ASP A 29 13.70 -27.66 4.03
CA ASP A 29 12.74 -27.01 3.12
C ASP A 29 11.23 -27.26 3.33
N ALA A 30 10.76 -27.67 4.51
CA ALA A 30 9.32 -27.70 4.80
C ALA A 30 8.82 -26.37 5.41
N PHE A 31 7.78 -25.79 4.78
CA PHE A 31 6.95 -24.75 5.40
C PHE A 31 6.33 -25.27 6.72
N PHE A 32 5.89 -24.36 7.59
CA PHE A 32 5.25 -24.67 8.88
C PHE A 32 3.90 -25.39 8.67
N ASP A 33 3.92 -26.72 8.52
CA ASP A 33 2.73 -27.55 8.31
C ASP A 33 2.19 -28.12 9.64
N TRP A 34 0.97 -27.70 10.00
CA TRP A 34 0.31 -28.10 11.24
C TRP A 34 -0.07 -29.58 11.29
N GLU A 35 -0.28 -30.23 10.13
CA GLU A 35 -0.57 -31.66 10.08
C GLU A 35 0.63 -32.51 10.47
N THR A 36 1.85 -31.96 10.33
CA THR A 36 3.11 -32.61 10.71
C THR A 36 3.44 -32.40 12.20
N ILE A 37 3.14 -31.22 12.76
CA ILE A 37 3.54 -30.83 14.13
C ILE A 37 2.54 -31.32 15.19
N ALA A 38 1.23 -31.24 14.92
CA ALA A 38 0.20 -31.52 15.92
C ALA A 38 0.17 -32.96 16.49
N PRO A 39 0.51 -34.03 15.75
CA PRO A 39 0.57 -35.39 16.29
C PRO A 39 1.94 -35.76 16.88
N HIS A 40 2.92 -34.83 16.93
CA HIS A 40 4.29 -35.16 17.32
C HIS A 40 4.40 -35.45 18.84
N PRO A 41 4.89 -36.64 19.26
CA PRO A 41 4.73 -37.17 20.62
C PRO A 41 5.51 -36.43 21.72
N ILE A 42 6.34 -35.45 21.36
CA ILE A 42 7.22 -34.69 22.27
C ILE A 42 6.61 -33.33 22.64
N LEU A 43 5.55 -32.90 21.94
CA LEU A 43 4.83 -31.66 22.20
C LEU A 43 3.62 -31.96 23.10
N PRO A 44 3.51 -31.35 24.30
CA PRO A 44 2.38 -31.56 25.20
C PRO A 44 1.16 -30.78 24.70
N LEU A 45 0.51 -31.29 23.66
CA LEU A 45 -0.70 -30.69 23.10
C LEU A 45 -1.93 -31.36 23.72
N THR A 46 -2.74 -30.61 24.46
CA THR A 46 -4.10 -31.05 24.80
C THR A 46 -5.08 -30.43 23.81
N ARG A 47 -5.65 -31.25 22.94
CA ARG A 47 -6.73 -30.86 22.02
C ARG A 47 -8.04 -30.85 22.79
N THR A 48 -8.65 -29.67 22.91
CA THR A 48 -10.00 -29.53 23.47
C THR A 48 -10.93 -29.05 22.37
N TRP A 49 -12.02 -29.78 22.16
CA TRP A 49 -13.07 -29.39 21.24
C TRP A 49 -13.94 -28.32 21.91
N TYR A 50 -14.15 -27.21 21.23
CA TYR A 50 -15.11 -26.20 21.67
C TYR A 50 -16.07 -25.89 20.55
N THR A 51 -17.35 -26.13 20.82
CA THR A 51 -18.45 -25.86 19.90
C THR A 51 -19.27 -24.73 20.48
N CYS A 52 -19.52 -23.73 19.66
CA CYS A 52 -20.18 -22.50 20.04
C CYS A 52 -21.54 -22.46 19.34
N GLU A 53 -22.62 -22.53 20.12
CA GLU A 53 -23.97 -22.47 19.59
C GLU A 53 -24.40 -21.01 19.46
N THR A 54 -24.37 -20.47 18.23
CA THR A 54 -24.92 -19.13 17.97
C THR A 54 -26.46 -19.22 17.95
N ASN A 55 -27.14 -18.55 18.88
CA ASN A 55 -28.62 -18.54 18.95
C ASN A 55 -29.30 -17.66 17.87
N THR A 56 -28.57 -17.19 16.86
CA THR A 56 -29.11 -16.34 15.79
C THR A 56 -29.39 -17.18 14.54
N GLY A 57 -30.65 -17.18 14.11
CA GLY A 57 -31.12 -17.88 12.90
C GLY A 57 -30.44 -17.41 11.60
N PRO A 58 -30.75 -18.04 10.46
CA PRO A 58 -29.95 -18.01 9.22
C PRO A 58 -29.96 -16.67 8.45
N THR A 59 -30.42 -15.58 9.06
CA THR A 59 -30.44 -14.24 8.46
C THR A 59 -30.06 -13.21 9.52
N THR A 60 -28.78 -12.79 9.58
CA THR A 60 -28.29 -11.43 9.92
C THR A 60 -26.79 -11.42 10.26
N GLY A 61 -25.98 -10.76 9.41
CA GLY A 61 -24.76 -10.00 9.77
C GLY A 61 -23.56 -10.69 10.46
N PRO A 62 -22.42 -9.98 10.58
CA PRO A 62 -21.17 -10.48 11.20
C PRO A 62 -21.25 -10.74 12.72
N SER A 63 -22.41 -10.57 13.37
CA SER A 63 -22.55 -10.56 14.83
C SER A 63 -22.39 -11.93 15.51
N GLY A 64 -22.84 -13.03 14.89
CA GLY A 64 -22.70 -14.37 15.51
C GLY A 64 -21.26 -14.87 15.58
N TRP A 65 -20.43 -14.48 14.62
CA TRP A 65 -19.01 -14.81 14.56
C TRP A 65 -18.19 -14.01 15.58
N GLU A 66 -18.46 -12.71 15.70
CA GLU A 66 -17.79 -11.83 16.65
C GLU A 66 -18.06 -12.21 18.11
N ASP A 67 -19.29 -12.60 18.46
CA ASP A 67 -19.64 -13.00 19.83
C ASP A 67 -18.93 -14.30 20.22
N CYS A 68 -18.83 -15.24 19.29
CA CYS A 68 -18.13 -16.51 19.51
C CYS A 68 -16.61 -16.31 19.72
N LEU A 69 -16.00 -15.39 18.96
CA LEU A 69 -14.61 -15.00 19.14
C LEU A 69 -14.35 -14.33 20.51
N ARG A 70 -15.28 -13.49 20.99
CA ARG A 70 -15.18 -12.85 22.31
C ARG A 70 -15.21 -13.87 23.44
N GLU A 71 -16.11 -14.85 23.40
CA GLU A 71 -16.19 -15.91 24.40
C GLU A 71 -14.94 -16.78 24.40
N CYS A 72 -14.45 -17.13 23.22
CA CYS A 72 -13.21 -17.88 23.04
C CYS A 72 -11.99 -17.12 23.59
N ALA A 73 -11.86 -15.83 23.30
CA ALA A 73 -10.80 -14.98 23.83
C ALA A 73 -10.86 -14.85 25.36
N ALA A 74 -12.06 -14.75 25.94
CA ALA A 74 -12.25 -14.72 27.40
C ALA A 74 -11.84 -16.05 28.07
N LEU A 75 -12.13 -17.19 27.43
CA LEU A 75 -11.70 -18.52 27.88
C LEU A 75 -10.19 -18.69 27.82
N LEU A 76 -9.54 -18.24 26.74
CA LEU A 76 -8.08 -18.25 26.60
C LEU A 76 -7.42 -17.42 27.70
N LYS A 77 -7.94 -16.22 27.96
CA LYS A 77 -7.48 -15.32 29.03
C LYS A 77 -7.62 -15.94 30.41
N LYS A 78 -8.71 -16.68 30.67
CA LYS A 78 -8.94 -17.36 31.96
C LYS A 78 -8.05 -18.59 32.16
N ARG A 79 -7.66 -19.27 31.08
CA ARG A 79 -6.88 -20.52 31.11
C ARG A 79 -5.38 -20.33 30.89
N GLY A 80 -4.93 -19.12 30.58
CA GLY A 80 -3.51 -18.83 30.28
C GLY A 80 -3.02 -19.57 29.03
N ALA A 81 -3.90 -19.78 28.05
CA ALA A 81 -3.62 -20.56 26.85
C ALA A 81 -3.13 -19.67 25.69
N VAL A 82 -2.33 -20.26 24.78
CA VAL A 82 -1.44 -19.53 23.87
C VAL A 82 -1.72 -19.72 22.37
N ILE A 83 -2.57 -20.67 21.93
CA ILE A 83 -2.89 -20.86 20.50
C ILE A 83 -4.34 -21.28 20.28
N MET A 84 -4.99 -20.71 19.25
CA MET A 84 -6.34 -21.10 18.81
C MET A 84 -6.43 -21.14 17.29
N ARG A 85 -6.99 -22.23 16.74
CA ARG A 85 -7.29 -22.35 15.31
C ARG A 85 -8.79 -22.45 15.08
N PHE A 86 -9.33 -21.52 14.31
CA PHE A 86 -10.73 -21.54 13.89
C PHE A 86 -10.88 -22.22 12.53
N TRP A 87 -11.95 -23.00 12.37
CA TRP A 87 -12.31 -23.59 11.10
C TRP A 87 -13.83 -23.62 10.95
N SER A 88 -14.36 -22.99 9.91
CA SER A 88 -15.77 -23.10 9.54
C SER A 88 -15.90 -23.98 8.29
N PRO A 89 -16.75 -25.02 8.30
CA PRO A 89 -17.01 -25.83 7.10
C PRO A 89 -17.60 -24.99 5.95
N ASP A 90 -18.29 -23.89 6.29
CA ASP A 90 -18.99 -23.06 5.33
C ASP A 90 -18.07 -22.00 4.68
N HIS A 91 -16.96 -21.63 5.34
CA HIS A 91 -15.99 -20.62 4.87
C HIS A 91 -14.55 -21.15 5.05
N PRO A 92 -14.09 -22.07 4.18
CA PRO A 92 -12.81 -22.77 4.35
C PRO A 92 -11.56 -21.88 4.18
N ASP A 93 -11.70 -20.71 3.56
CA ASP A 93 -10.59 -19.77 3.32
C ASP A 93 -10.44 -18.71 4.44
N ASP A 94 -11.43 -18.58 5.33
CA ASP A 94 -11.39 -17.68 6.49
C ASP A 94 -10.98 -18.46 7.74
N TYR A 95 -9.67 -18.59 7.96
CA TYR A 95 -9.13 -19.20 9.17
C TYR A 95 -8.23 -18.23 9.94
N CYS A 96 -8.29 -18.30 11.27
CA CYS A 96 -7.34 -17.64 12.16
C CYS A 96 -6.43 -18.73 12.73
N GLU A 97 -5.13 -18.64 12.45
CA GLU A 97 -4.15 -19.69 12.78
C GLU A 97 -3.46 -19.48 14.12
N TYR A 98 -3.43 -18.25 14.66
CA TYR A 98 -2.64 -17.93 15.84
C TYR A 98 -3.21 -16.78 16.67
N ALA A 99 -3.36 -16.99 17.98
CA ALA A 99 -3.63 -15.94 18.97
C ALA A 99 -2.92 -16.27 20.29
N ASN A 100 -1.93 -15.47 20.67
CA ASN A 100 -1.16 -15.62 21.91
C ASN A 100 -1.60 -14.58 22.95
N THR A 101 -1.66 -14.96 24.24
CA THR A 101 -1.77 -13.99 25.33
C THR A 101 -0.46 -13.91 26.13
N THR A 102 0.15 -12.73 26.21
CA THR A 102 1.27 -12.52 27.14
C THR A 102 0.76 -12.28 28.56
N ALA A 103 1.65 -12.35 29.56
CA ALA A 103 1.32 -12.22 30.98
C ALA A 103 0.68 -10.86 31.41
N GLY A 104 0.39 -9.96 30.48
CA GLY A 104 -0.35 -8.72 30.67
C GLY A 104 -1.77 -8.71 30.08
N GLY A 105 -2.18 -9.75 29.35
CA GLY A 105 -3.50 -9.86 28.74
C GLY A 105 -3.64 -9.32 27.32
N ASP A 106 -2.53 -9.03 26.64
CA ASP A 106 -2.49 -8.59 25.24
C ASP A 106 -2.51 -9.77 24.27
N VAL A 107 -3.21 -9.61 23.13
CA VAL A 107 -3.36 -10.65 22.09
C VAL A 107 -2.54 -10.30 20.85
N THR A 108 -1.66 -11.21 20.39
CA THR A 108 -0.94 -11.10 19.10
C THR A 108 -1.48 -12.09 18.07
N ILE A 109 -1.66 -11.64 16.81
CA ILE A 109 -2.28 -12.41 15.71
C ILE A 109 -1.27 -12.64 14.58
N GLY A 110 -1.21 -13.87 14.05
CA GLY A 110 -0.37 -14.25 12.90
C GLY A 110 -1.08 -14.13 11.54
N SER A 111 -0.28 -14.04 10.48
CA SER A 111 -0.63 -13.70 9.09
C SER A 111 -1.71 -14.58 8.46
N ARG A 112 -2.92 -14.01 8.32
CA ARG A 112 -3.99 -14.25 7.31
C ARG A 112 -5.36 -13.72 7.76
N CYS A 113 -5.46 -13.01 8.88
CA CYS A 113 -6.70 -12.31 9.22
C CYS A 113 -6.82 -10.99 8.46
N SER A 114 -7.99 -10.72 7.88
CA SER A 114 -8.32 -9.36 7.49
C SER A 114 -8.33 -8.48 8.76
N LEU A 115 -7.36 -7.57 8.83
CA LEU A 115 -7.19 -6.63 9.94
C LEU A 115 -8.48 -5.81 10.19
N TYR A 116 -9.35 -5.71 9.17
CA TYR A 116 -10.59 -4.96 9.16
C TYR A 116 -11.68 -5.54 10.10
N SER A 117 -11.89 -6.86 10.13
CA SER A 117 -12.93 -7.49 10.96
C SER A 117 -12.55 -7.53 12.44
N PHE A 118 -11.25 -7.69 12.73
CA PHE A 118 -10.75 -7.73 14.11
C PHE A 118 -10.72 -6.34 14.77
N LYS A 119 -10.43 -5.28 14.01
CA LYS A 119 -10.47 -3.87 14.45
C LYS A 119 -11.86 -3.38 14.86
N ARG A 120 -12.93 -4.01 14.36
CA ARG A 120 -14.31 -3.69 14.76
C ARG A 120 -14.71 -4.30 16.10
N ALA A 121 -14.04 -5.38 16.51
CA ALA A 121 -14.39 -6.13 17.70
C ALA A 121 -13.81 -5.52 18.99
N LEU A 122 -12.66 -4.82 18.94
CA LEU A 122 -11.98 -4.23 20.10
C LEU A 122 -12.15 -2.69 20.10
N GLY A 123 -12.42 -2.13 21.29
CA GLY A 123 -12.79 -0.72 21.45
C GLY A 123 -11.61 0.23 21.23
N ALA A 124 -11.92 1.51 20.99
CA ALA A 124 -10.94 2.54 20.59
C ALA A 124 -9.80 2.78 21.60
N ASP A 125 -9.98 2.43 22.88
CA ASP A 125 -8.95 2.58 23.91
C ASP A 125 -7.88 1.45 23.84
N ASP A 126 -8.19 0.30 23.24
CA ASP A 126 -7.24 -0.82 23.07
C ASP A 126 -6.28 -0.61 21.88
N ILE A 127 -6.65 0.28 20.94
CA ILE A 127 -5.93 0.50 19.67
C ILE A 127 -4.68 1.38 19.86
N ARG A 128 -4.65 2.23 20.90
CA ARG A 128 -3.57 3.19 21.11
C ARG A 128 -2.26 2.57 21.61
N MET A 129 -2.29 1.34 22.10
CA MET A 129 -1.12 0.62 22.63
C MET A 129 -0.43 -0.27 21.57
N VAL A 130 -1.14 -0.65 20.49
CA VAL A 130 -0.67 -1.59 19.47
C VAL A 130 0.41 -1.00 18.55
N TYR A 131 0.39 0.31 18.31
CA TYR A 131 1.28 0.93 17.31
C TYR A 131 2.71 1.19 17.82
N GLN A 132 2.91 1.33 19.14
CA GLN A 132 4.24 1.62 19.70
C GLN A 132 5.09 0.37 19.94
N GLU A 133 4.48 -0.83 20.04
CA GLU A 133 5.21 -2.11 20.15
C GLU A 133 5.25 -2.94 18.87
N LEU A 134 4.51 -2.59 17.81
CA LEU A 134 4.54 -3.30 16.51
C LEU A 134 5.94 -3.31 15.85
N VAL A 135 6.80 -2.34 16.21
CA VAL A 135 8.20 -2.31 15.74
C VAL A 135 9.11 -3.19 16.62
N SER A 136 8.78 -3.40 17.90
CA SER A 136 9.54 -4.26 18.82
C SER A 136 9.08 -5.73 18.83
N GLY A 137 7.87 -6.02 18.35
CA GLY A 137 7.21 -7.33 18.47
C GLY A 137 7.16 -8.22 17.21
N ARG A 138 7.84 -7.89 16.10
CA ARG A 138 7.90 -8.80 14.93
C ARG A 138 8.43 -10.17 15.34
N SER A 139 7.90 -11.27 14.81
CA SER A 139 8.43 -12.61 15.09
C SER A 139 9.93 -12.66 14.76
N GLN A 140 10.71 -13.51 15.44
CA GLN A 140 12.14 -13.67 15.13
C GLN A 140 12.34 -13.97 13.63
N TYR A 141 11.42 -14.74 13.03
CA TYR A 141 11.39 -15.03 11.61
C TYR A 141 11.22 -13.80 10.71
N GLU A 142 10.27 -12.90 11.01
CA GLU A 142 10.07 -11.67 10.24
C GLU A 142 11.24 -10.69 10.44
N ARG A 143 11.75 -10.58 11.67
CA ARG A 143 12.99 -9.81 11.94
C ARG A 143 14.17 -10.38 11.16
N ASP A 144 14.28 -11.69 11.06
CA ASP A 144 15.32 -12.37 10.29
C ASP A 144 15.08 -12.30 8.78
N ALA A 145 13.84 -12.23 8.30
CA ALA A 145 13.51 -11.99 6.90
C ALA A 145 13.91 -10.57 6.49
N ILE A 146 13.53 -9.55 7.27
CA ILE A 146 13.93 -8.16 7.07
C ILE A 146 15.45 -8.02 7.19
N ALA A 147 16.07 -8.60 8.23
CA ALA A 147 17.53 -8.57 8.40
C ALA A 147 18.25 -9.27 7.25
N ARG A 148 17.74 -10.38 6.71
CA ARG A 148 18.28 -11.04 5.50
C ARG A 148 18.15 -10.14 4.27
N ARG A 149 17.02 -9.45 4.08
CA ARG A 149 16.80 -8.50 2.98
C ARG A 149 17.73 -7.30 3.09
N VAL A 150 17.85 -6.70 4.28
CA VAL A 150 18.80 -5.61 4.57
C VAL A 150 20.22 -6.06 4.31
N ARG A 151 20.65 -7.22 4.82
CA ARG A 151 21.98 -7.78 4.54
C ARG A 151 22.22 -8.03 3.05
N LYS A 152 21.21 -8.50 2.31
CA LYS A 152 21.28 -8.70 0.85
C LYS A 152 21.42 -7.35 0.12
N ARG A 153 20.64 -6.33 0.51
CA ARG A 153 20.74 -4.97 -0.04
C ARG A 153 22.11 -4.37 0.29
N GLU A 154 22.59 -4.49 1.52
CA GLU A 154 23.93 -4.04 1.94
C GLU A 154 25.06 -4.76 1.20
N ALA A 155 24.93 -6.07 0.95
CA ALA A 155 25.90 -6.84 0.17
C ALA A 155 25.91 -6.41 -1.31
N ASN A 156 24.72 -6.21 -1.90
CA ASN A 156 24.59 -5.69 -3.26
C ASN A 156 25.16 -4.27 -3.38
N ARG A 157 24.86 -3.38 -2.41
CA ARG A 157 25.42 -2.03 -2.32
C ARG A 157 26.95 -2.05 -2.26
N LYS A 158 27.54 -2.91 -1.45
CA LYS A 158 29.01 -3.05 -1.37
C LYS A 158 29.63 -3.54 -2.68
N ALA A 159 28.89 -4.31 -3.48
CA ALA A 159 29.38 -4.84 -4.74
C ALA A 159 29.19 -3.89 -5.93
N LYS A 160 28.10 -3.11 -5.96
CA LYS A 160 27.68 -2.30 -7.12
C LYS A 160 27.62 -0.78 -6.88
N GLY A 161 27.73 -0.32 -5.63
CA GLY A 161 27.33 1.03 -5.24
C GLY A 161 25.82 1.18 -5.11
N ASP A 162 25.35 2.39 -4.79
CA ASP A 162 23.92 2.67 -4.64
C ASP A 162 23.20 2.78 -5.99
N PHE A 163 23.94 2.97 -7.09
CA PHE A 163 23.38 3.17 -8.43
C PHE A 163 24.07 2.31 -9.49
N GLU A 164 23.27 1.74 -10.38
CA GLU A 164 23.70 1.11 -11.62
C GLU A 164 23.39 2.06 -12.78
N ILE A 165 24.42 2.64 -13.39
CA ILE A 165 24.30 3.60 -14.50
C ILE A 165 24.94 3.00 -15.75
N VAL A 166 24.18 2.95 -16.84
CA VAL A 166 24.63 2.43 -18.14
C VAL A 166 24.32 3.48 -19.21
N ASP A 167 25.36 3.92 -19.92
CA ASP A 167 25.27 4.92 -20.99
C ASP A 167 24.52 6.21 -20.57
N GLY A 168 24.78 6.69 -19.35
CA GLY A 168 24.13 7.89 -18.80
C GLY A 168 22.71 7.66 -18.27
N VAL A 169 22.19 6.44 -18.32
CA VAL A 169 20.85 6.11 -17.80
C VAL A 169 20.98 5.38 -16.47
N LEU A 170 20.33 5.87 -15.43
CA LEU A 170 20.21 5.17 -14.16
C LEU A 170 19.26 3.99 -14.35
N LYS A 171 19.81 2.78 -14.38
CA LYS A 171 19.07 1.52 -14.61
C LYS A 171 18.55 0.92 -13.30
N LYS A 172 19.26 1.13 -12.20
CA LYS A 172 18.86 0.58 -10.91
C LYS A 172 19.38 1.37 -9.74
N TYR A 173 18.56 1.50 -8.73
CA TYR A 173 18.91 1.95 -7.39
C TYR A 173 18.94 0.74 -6.44
N TRP A 174 20.07 0.59 -5.75
CA TRP A 174 20.32 -0.45 -4.75
C TRP A 174 20.49 0.12 -3.34
N GLY A 175 20.38 1.43 -3.19
CA GLY A 175 20.63 2.11 -1.94
C GLY A 175 19.59 1.81 -0.86
N ILE A 176 19.99 2.13 0.35
CA ILE A 176 19.20 1.97 1.58
C ILE A 176 19.11 3.29 2.36
N GLY A 177 19.62 4.38 1.78
CA GLY A 177 19.58 5.69 2.40
C GLY A 177 18.17 6.28 2.36
N ILE A 178 17.93 7.16 3.34
CA ILE A 178 16.75 8.03 3.40
C ILE A 178 16.93 9.27 2.53
N ALA A 179 18.17 9.64 2.20
CA ALA A 179 18.48 10.77 1.33
C ALA A 179 19.59 10.36 0.38
N GLU A 180 19.37 10.55 -0.92
CA GLU A 180 20.31 10.14 -1.97
C GLU A 180 20.46 11.23 -3.03
N GLU A 181 21.62 11.25 -3.67
CA GLU A 181 21.95 12.18 -4.75
C GLU A 181 22.34 11.36 -5.99
N ILE A 182 21.57 11.51 -7.07
CA ILE A 182 21.89 10.86 -8.34
C ILE A 182 23.15 11.53 -8.92
N PRO A 183 24.18 10.75 -9.32
CA PRO A 183 25.43 11.32 -9.83
C PRO A 183 25.25 12.24 -11.04
N ASP A 184 26.05 13.31 -11.10
CA ASP A 184 26.15 14.20 -12.25
C ASP A 184 26.44 13.42 -13.55
N GLY A 185 25.85 13.89 -14.65
CA GLY A 185 26.01 13.28 -15.97
C GLY A 185 25.00 12.16 -16.26
N VAL A 186 24.16 11.77 -15.30
CA VAL A 186 22.96 10.99 -15.58
C VAL A 186 21.99 11.83 -16.41
N THR A 187 21.58 11.32 -17.56
CA THR A 187 20.69 11.99 -18.52
C THR A 187 19.26 11.47 -18.45
N ALA A 188 19.02 10.29 -17.89
CA ALA A 188 17.70 9.74 -17.69
C ALA A 188 17.62 8.83 -16.47
N ILE A 189 16.47 8.87 -15.78
CA ILE A 189 16.10 7.85 -14.77
C ILE A 189 15.32 6.77 -15.52
N GLY A 190 15.91 5.58 -15.62
CA GLY A 190 15.41 4.49 -16.42
C GLY A 190 14.17 3.82 -15.86
N GLU A 191 13.55 2.99 -16.69
CA GLU A 191 12.36 2.22 -16.35
C GLU A 191 12.62 1.35 -15.12
N PHE A 192 11.68 1.36 -14.15
CA PHE A 192 11.79 0.61 -12.89
C PHE A 192 13.08 0.86 -12.08
N ALA A 193 13.75 2.00 -12.28
CA ALA A 193 15.01 2.32 -11.62
C ALA A 193 14.99 2.11 -10.10
N PHE A 194 13.92 2.53 -9.42
CA PHE A 194 13.77 2.44 -7.97
C PHE A 194 12.85 1.28 -7.52
N VAL A 195 12.35 0.47 -8.45
CA VAL A 195 11.53 -0.71 -8.17
C VAL A 195 12.44 -1.93 -8.19
N ASP A 196 12.42 -2.80 -7.16
CA ASP A 196 13.27 -4.01 -7.18
C ASP A 196 12.80 -5.06 -8.22
N GLU A 197 13.63 -6.06 -8.52
CA GLU A 197 13.34 -7.05 -9.59
C GLU A 197 12.02 -7.82 -9.39
N LYS A 198 11.54 -7.94 -8.15
CA LYS A 198 10.26 -8.57 -7.81
C LYS A 198 9.18 -7.53 -7.52
N GLY A 199 9.51 -6.24 -7.59
CA GLY A 199 8.64 -5.15 -7.19
C GLY A 199 7.41 -5.09 -8.07
N TRP A 200 7.59 -5.26 -9.38
CA TRP A 200 6.48 -5.32 -10.34
C TRP A 200 5.52 -6.50 -10.09
N GLU A 201 6.05 -7.72 -9.91
CA GLU A 201 5.22 -8.90 -9.61
C GLU A 201 4.45 -8.72 -8.29
N ARG A 202 5.10 -8.13 -7.28
CA ARG A 202 4.49 -7.86 -5.97
C ARG A 202 3.47 -6.73 -6.00
N MET A 203 3.71 -5.68 -6.78
CA MET A 203 2.76 -4.59 -7.03
C MET A 203 1.48 -5.12 -7.69
N LEU A 204 1.60 -6.08 -8.63
CA LEU A 204 0.45 -6.71 -9.27
C LEU A 204 -0.31 -7.70 -8.37
N LEU A 205 0.37 -8.28 -7.37
CA LEU A 205 -0.21 -9.28 -6.46
C LEU A 205 -0.72 -8.67 -5.15
N GLU A 206 -0.71 -7.33 -5.01
CA GLU A 206 -1.03 -6.63 -3.76
C GLU A 206 -0.27 -7.21 -2.56
N ASP A 207 1.00 -7.58 -2.79
CA ASP A 207 1.82 -8.25 -1.79
C ASP A 207 2.15 -7.28 -0.64
N GLU A 208 1.59 -7.55 0.54
CA GLU A 208 1.83 -6.77 1.77
C GLU A 208 3.31 -6.77 2.20
N ASP A 209 4.14 -7.69 1.68
CA ASP A 209 5.58 -7.77 1.95
C ASP A 209 6.45 -6.88 1.01
N TYR A 210 5.85 -6.09 0.11
CA TYR A 210 6.63 -5.13 -0.70
C TYR A 210 7.18 -3.97 0.14
N GLU A 211 8.44 -4.11 0.54
CA GLU A 211 9.23 -3.06 1.19
C GLU A 211 9.82 -2.09 0.15
N ALA A 212 9.09 -0.99 -0.07
CA ALA A 212 9.56 0.18 -0.80
C ALA A 212 10.94 0.65 -0.33
N PRO A 213 11.73 1.33 -1.19
CA PRO A 213 12.96 1.97 -0.74
C PRO A 213 12.64 2.97 0.40
N PRO A 214 13.47 3.06 1.45
CA PRO A 214 13.24 3.97 2.57
C PRO A 214 13.49 5.44 2.22
N LEU A 215 13.63 5.74 0.93
CA LEU A 215 14.04 7.03 0.39
C LEU A 215 13.01 8.11 0.70
N GLU A 216 13.41 9.11 1.49
CA GLU A 216 12.62 10.28 1.87
C GLU A 216 12.94 11.52 1.02
N MET A 217 14.18 11.62 0.53
CA MET A 217 14.67 12.73 -0.28
C MET A 217 15.55 12.21 -1.43
N LEU A 218 15.34 12.74 -2.62
CA LEU A 218 16.16 12.43 -3.79
C LEU A 218 16.54 13.72 -4.53
N THR A 219 17.84 13.94 -4.68
CA THR A 219 18.36 15.01 -5.52
C THR A 219 18.60 14.46 -6.93
N ILE A 220 17.91 15.06 -7.91
CA ILE A 220 18.06 14.74 -9.34
C ILE A 220 18.95 15.84 -9.97
N PRO A 221 20.05 15.50 -10.66
CA PRO A 221 20.94 16.50 -11.25
C PRO A 221 20.34 17.14 -12.51
N ASP A 222 20.76 18.37 -12.80
CA ASP A 222 20.27 19.19 -13.92
C ASP A 222 20.50 18.55 -15.31
N SER A 223 21.40 17.56 -15.40
CA SER A 223 21.64 16.81 -16.63
C SER A 223 20.49 15.88 -17.01
N VAL A 224 19.58 15.54 -16.08
CA VAL A 224 18.46 14.64 -16.37
C VAL A 224 17.45 15.32 -17.29
N GLN A 225 17.12 14.63 -18.38
CA GLN A 225 16.18 15.10 -19.40
C GLN A 225 14.88 14.28 -19.40
N ARG A 226 14.92 13.06 -18.84
CA ARG A 226 13.84 12.07 -18.93
C ARG A 226 13.69 11.29 -17.63
N ILE A 227 12.45 11.09 -17.19
CA ILE A 227 12.06 10.16 -16.14
C ILE A 227 11.16 9.13 -16.80
N GLU A 228 11.64 7.90 -16.93
CA GLU A 228 10.95 6.86 -17.69
C GLU A 228 9.81 6.20 -16.90
N THR A 229 9.07 5.33 -17.57
CA THR A 229 7.93 4.58 -17.01
C THR A 229 8.30 3.85 -15.73
N TYR A 230 7.47 3.98 -14.69
CA TYR A 230 7.71 3.41 -13.34
C TYR A 230 9.03 3.79 -12.66
N ALA A 231 9.76 4.80 -13.13
CA ALA A 231 11.12 5.08 -12.66
C ALA A 231 11.21 5.21 -11.12
N LEU A 232 10.28 5.92 -10.49
CA LEU A 232 10.20 6.14 -9.04
C LEU A 232 8.92 5.56 -8.42
N ALA A 233 8.27 4.59 -9.07
CA ALA A 233 7.02 4.04 -8.57
C ALA A 233 7.21 3.42 -7.16
N TYR A 234 6.23 3.64 -6.30
CA TYR A 234 6.11 3.17 -4.93
C TYR A 234 7.26 3.60 -4.02
N CYS A 235 7.91 4.73 -4.31
CA CYS A 235 8.78 5.41 -3.35
C CYS A 235 7.93 6.07 -2.24
N ARG A 236 7.26 5.25 -1.43
CA ARG A 236 6.21 5.68 -0.48
C ARG A 236 6.68 6.70 0.56
N ASN A 237 7.96 6.70 0.90
CA ASN A 237 8.52 7.62 1.89
C ASN A 237 9.02 8.94 1.28
N LEU A 238 9.10 9.05 -0.06
CA LEU A 238 9.63 10.23 -0.73
C LEU A 238 8.68 11.40 -0.48
N THR A 239 9.15 12.43 0.23
CA THR A 239 8.29 13.54 0.71
C THR A 239 8.35 14.77 -0.18
N GLU A 240 9.53 15.07 -0.71
CA GLU A 240 9.78 16.22 -1.58
C GLU A 240 10.59 15.78 -2.79
N LEU A 241 10.22 16.30 -3.96
CA LEU A 241 10.96 16.07 -5.19
C LEU A 241 11.03 17.35 -6.03
N SER A 242 12.26 17.85 -6.23
CA SER A 242 12.53 18.92 -7.18
C SER A 242 12.94 18.30 -8.52
N ILE A 243 12.04 18.34 -9.50
CA ILE A 243 12.34 17.88 -10.86
C ILE A 243 13.13 18.99 -11.59
N PRO A 244 14.32 18.72 -12.14
CA PRO A 244 15.13 19.74 -12.81
C PRO A 244 14.46 20.34 -14.04
N ASP A 245 14.75 21.61 -14.32
CA ASP A 245 14.16 22.36 -15.44
C ASP A 245 14.43 21.74 -16.83
N GLY A 246 15.49 20.92 -16.94
CA GLY A 246 15.84 20.19 -18.16
C GLY A 246 14.94 18.99 -18.47
N VAL A 247 14.13 18.51 -17.53
CA VAL A 247 13.26 17.34 -17.77
C VAL A 247 12.12 17.72 -18.71
N THR A 248 12.03 17.01 -19.83
CA THR A 248 11.01 17.24 -20.88
C THR A 248 9.98 16.12 -20.98
N PHE A 249 10.22 14.99 -20.31
CA PHE A 249 9.40 13.78 -20.37
C PHE A 249 9.32 13.12 -18.99
N ILE A 250 8.09 12.83 -18.55
CA ILE A 250 7.77 11.97 -17.41
C ILE A 250 6.86 10.87 -17.93
N GLY A 251 7.33 9.62 -17.88
CA GLY A 251 6.64 8.46 -18.43
C GLY A 251 5.47 7.98 -17.59
N ASP A 252 4.82 6.94 -18.09
CA ASP A 252 3.65 6.34 -17.44
C ASP A 252 4.01 5.84 -16.05
N ARG A 253 3.15 6.13 -15.07
CA ARG A 253 3.29 5.62 -13.70
C ARG A 253 4.62 5.95 -13.02
N ALA A 254 5.34 6.96 -13.52
CA ALA A 254 6.68 7.31 -13.04
C ALA A 254 6.74 7.54 -11.52
N PHE A 255 5.68 8.09 -10.92
CA PHE A 255 5.53 8.33 -9.48
C PHE A 255 4.33 7.60 -8.86
N GLU A 256 3.81 6.57 -9.52
CA GLU A 256 2.69 5.77 -9.00
C GLU A 256 2.95 5.34 -7.55
N GLY A 257 2.00 5.52 -6.64
CA GLY A 257 2.10 5.06 -5.25
C GLY A 257 3.17 5.77 -4.42
N CYS A 258 3.63 6.96 -4.82
CA CYS A 258 4.47 7.82 -3.96
C CYS A 258 3.59 8.49 -2.88
N GLU A 259 3.07 7.68 -1.97
CA GLU A 259 2.06 8.08 -0.96
C GLU A 259 2.53 9.21 -0.05
N GLY A 260 3.84 9.31 0.22
CA GLY A 260 4.45 10.36 1.05
C GLY A 260 4.71 11.68 0.33
N LEU A 261 4.59 11.74 -1.01
CA LEU A 261 5.00 12.90 -1.80
C LEU A 261 4.07 14.08 -1.55
N GLU A 262 4.54 15.09 -0.84
CA GLU A 262 3.75 16.27 -0.47
C GLU A 262 3.85 17.39 -1.50
N SER A 263 5.02 17.54 -2.11
CA SER A 263 5.33 18.61 -3.05
C SER A 263 6.15 18.09 -4.22
N VAL A 264 5.66 18.38 -5.43
CA VAL A 264 6.40 18.16 -6.68
C VAL A 264 6.32 19.43 -7.52
N LYS A 265 7.47 19.95 -7.93
CA LYS A 265 7.54 21.06 -8.88
C LYS A 265 7.78 20.49 -10.27
N LEU A 266 6.79 20.59 -11.15
CA LEU A 266 6.95 20.21 -12.55
C LEU A 266 7.77 21.29 -13.29
N PRO A 267 8.70 20.89 -14.17
CA PRO A 267 9.56 21.84 -14.89
C PRO A 267 8.78 22.53 -16.02
N GLY A 268 9.09 23.80 -16.27
CA GLY A 268 8.39 24.60 -17.29
C GLY A 268 8.55 24.07 -18.72
N GLY A 269 9.63 23.31 -18.98
CA GLY A 269 9.91 22.68 -20.27
C GLY A 269 9.26 21.30 -20.48
N LEU A 270 8.48 20.80 -19.51
CA LEU A 270 7.84 19.49 -19.61
C LEU A 270 6.84 19.45 -20.77
N LYS A 271 7.00 18.47 -21.67
CA LYS A 271 6.15 18.29 -22.86
C LYS A 271 5.18 17.13 -22.72
N GLU A 272 5.56 16.13 -21.94
CA GLU A 272 4.83 14.88 -21.80
C GLU A 272 4.78 14.46 -20.33
N LEU A 273 3.57 14.14 -19.88
CA LEU A 273 3.27 13.60 -18.57
C LEU A 273 2.35 12.38 -18.77
N GLY A 274 2.90 11.19 -18.51
CA GLY A 274 2.29 9.93 -18.89
C GLY A 274 1.01 9.54 -18.14
N GLU A 275 0.42 8.44 -18.60
CA GLU A 275 -0.74 7.82 -17.98
C GLU A 275 -0.40 7.42 -16.53
N PHE A 276 -1.33 7.69 -15.61
CA PHE A 276 -1.18 7.31 -14.19
C PHE A 276 0.10 7.83 -13.52
N ALA A 277 0.77 8.86 -14.07
CA ALA A 277 2.07 9.32 -13.59
C ALA A 277 2.14 9.63 -12.09
N PHE A 278 1.05 10.14 -11.50
CA PHE A 278 0.89 10.40 -10.06
C PHE A 278 -0.29 9.60 -9.45
N PHE A 279 -0.59 8.42 -9.97
CA PHE A 279 -1.61 7.52 -9.41
C PHE A 279 -1.32 7.24 -7.92
N LEU A 280 -2.31 7.41 -7.04
CA LEU A 280 -2.18 7.19 -5.59
C LEU A 280 -1.05 7.99 -4.91
N CYS A 281 -0.79 9.22 -5.38
CA CYS A 281 0.05 10.19 -4.67
C CYS A 281 -0.79 10.99 -3.66
N ASP A 282 -1.24 10.32 -2.61
CA ASP A 282 -2.27 10.81 -1.68
C ASP A 282 -1.94 12.16 -1.03
N LYS A 283 -0.66 12.44 -0.77
CA LYS A 283 -0.20 13.62 -0.02
C LYS A 283 0.04 14.87 -0.85
N ILE A 284 -0.02 14.81 -2.19
CA ILE A 284 0.13 15.99 -3.03
C ILE A 284 -1.04 16.93 -2.78
N LYS A 285 -0.75 18.16 -2.34
CA LYS A 285 -1.80 19.15 -1.99
C LYS A 285 -2.15 20.06 -3.15
N GLU A 286 -1.16 20.43 -3.95
CA GLU A 286 -1.32 21.36 -5.08
C GLU A 286 -0.40 20.91 -6.22
N ILE A 287 -0.86 21.09 -7.46
CA ILE A 287 -0.01 20.90 -8.63
C ILE A 287 -0.33 21.96 -9.69
N SER A 288 0.72 22.49 -10.33
CA SER A 288 0.59 23.40 -11.47
C SER A 288 1.19 22.71 -12.69
N LEU A 289 0.36 22.46 -13.70
CA LEU A 289 0.80 21.85 -14.95
C LEU A 289 1.48 22.92 -15.84
N PRO A 290 2.64 22.63 -16.44
CA PRO A 290 3.35 23.60 -17.27
C PRO A 290 2.72 23.74 -18.66
N ASP A 291 2.91 24.90 -19.31
CA ASP A 291 2.33 25.24 -20.63
C ASP A 291 2.70 24.29 -21.78
N GLY A 292 3.72 23.44 -21.61
CA GLY A 292 4.04 22.41 -22.58
C GLY A 292 3.04 21.25 -22.64
N ILE A 293 2.21 21.08 -21.60
CA ILE A 293 1.23 19.99 -21.50
C ILE A 293 -0.01 20.31 -22.35
N THR A 294 -0.35 19.38 -23.23
CA THR A 294 -1.53 19.49 -24.12
C THR A 294 -2.66 18.54 -23.74
N ARG A 295 -2.39 17.51 -22.96
CA ARG A 295 -3.36 16.53 -22.50
C ARG A 295 -3.07 16.18 -21.05
N ILE A 296 -4.13 15.97 -20.27
CA ILE A 296 -4.02 15.28 -18.99
C ILE A 296 -4.41 13.84 -19.29
N GLU A 297 -3.45 12.93 -19.18
CA GLU A 297 -3.63 11.55 -19.60
C GLU A 297 -4.54 10.75 -18.63
N PRO A 298 -5.01 9.55 -19.04
CA PRO A 298 -5.78 8.66 -18.18
C PRO A 298 -5.15 8.46 -16.78
N GLY A 299 -5.96 8.65 -15.75
CA GLY A 299 -5.61 8.38 -14.36
C GLY A 299 -4.42 9.15 -13.79
N THR A 300 -3.90 10.20 -14.47
CA THR A 300 -2.67 10.91 -14.06
C THR A 300 -2.64 11.29 -12.59
N PHE A 301 -3.76 11.75 -12.01
CA PHE A 301 -3.91 12.12 -10.59
C PHE A 301 -4.98 11.30 -9.86
N PHE A 302 -5.31 10.11 -10.35
CA PHE A 302 -6.29 9.25 -9.69
C PHE A 302 -5.86 8.99 -8.24
N GLY A 303 -6.79 9.15 -7.32
CA GLY A 303 -6.59 8.84 -5.90
C GLY A 303 -5.69 9.83 -5.16
N CYS A 304 -5.27 10.95 -5.75
CA CYS A 304 -4.58 12.02 -5.02
C CYS A 304 -5.52 12.69 -4.00
N SER A 305 -5.78 12.02 -2.88
CA SER A 305 -6.91 12.30 -1.98
C SER A 305 -6.77 13.62 -1.20
N GLU A 306 -5.55 14.12 -1.00
CA GLU A 306 -5.29 15.45 -0.42
C GLU A 306 -5.13 16.58 -1.44
N LEU A 307 -5.25 16.32 -2.76
CA LEU A 307 -5.12 17.33 -3.80
C LEU A 307 -6.27 18.34 -3.70
N ARG A 308 -5.95 19.60 -3.42
CA ARG A 308 -6.91 20.70 -3.18
C ARG A 308 -7.06 21.63 -4.36
N ARG A 309 -5.98 21.81 -5.13
CA ARG A 309 -5.89 22.75 -6.24
C ARG A 309 -5.05 22.17 -7.38
N VAL A 310 -5.54 22.38 -8.59
CA VAL A 310 -4.84 22.07 -9.83
C VAL A 310 -4.90 23.29 -10.73
N ASP A 311 -3.75 23.78 -11.17
CA ASP A 311 -3.68 24.80 -12.22
C ASP A 311 -3.46 24.11 -13.56
N ILE A 312 -4.46 24.16 -14.43
CA ILE A 312 -4.43 23.59 -15.78
C ILE A 312 -4.12 24.72 -16.78
N PRO A 313 -3.09 24.61 -17.63
CA PRO A 313 -2.76 25.63 -18.61
C PRO A 313 -3.74 25.62 -19.78
N ASN A 314 -3.86 26.76 -20.46
CA ASN A 314 -4.76 26.94 -21.61
C ASN A 314 -4.38 26.10 -22.84
N THR A 315 -3.23 25.44 -22.79
CA THR A 315 -2.75 24.53 -23.84
C THR A 315 -3.42 23.15 -23.79
N VAL A 316 -4.09 22.81 -22.67
CA VAL A 316 -4.75 21.51 -22.53
C VAL A 316 -6.01 21.44 -23.38
N VAL A 317 -6.09 20.43 -24.25
CA VAL A 317 -7.24 20.18 -25.13
C VAL A 317 -8.15 19.06 -24.64
N SER A 318 -7.65 18.16 -23.78
CA SER A 318 -8.45 17.04 -23.26
C SER A 318 -8.05 16.64 -21.84
N ILE A 319 -9.05 16.29 -21.04
CA ILE A 319 -8.90 15.71 -19.71
C ILE A 319 -9.27 14.22 -19.77
N GLY A 320 -8.29 13.37 -19.46
CA GLY A 320 -8.32 11.91 -19.62
C GLY A 320 -9.31 11.19 -18.73
N LYS A 321 -9.52 9.90 -19.06
CA LYS A 321 -10.39 9.01 -18.28
C LYS A 321 -9.86 8.93 -16.86
N GLU A 322 -10.73 9.12 -15.87
CA GLU A 322 -10.40 8.99 -14.44
C GLU A 322 -9.23 9.89 -13.96
N ALA A 323 -8.86 10.93 -14.74
CA ALA A 323 -7.66 11.73 -14.51
C ALA A 323 -7.54 12.32 -13.08
N PHE A 324 -8.67 12.68 -12.46
CA PHE A 324 -8.79 13.18 -11.09
C PHE A 324 -9.80 12.37 -10.27
N MET A 325 -10.04 11.11 -10.63
CA MET A 325 -10.99 10.29 -9.89
C MET A 325 -10.53 10.12 -8.43
N ASN A 326 -11.45 10.23 -7.48
CA ASN A 326 -11.21 10.17 -6.03
C ASN A 326 -10.20 11.21 -5.48
N CYS A 327 -10.05 12.36 -6.14
CA CYS A 327 -9.42 13.54 -5.53
C CYS A 327 -10.36 14.20 -4.49
N ASP A 328 -10.56 13.54 -3.36
CA ASP A 328 -11.57 13.89 -2.35
C ASP A 328 -11.44 15.29 -1.77
N SER A 329 -10.22 15.85 -1.77
CA SER A 329 -9.96 17.18 -1.24
C SER A 329 -10.03 18.31 -2.26
N LEU A 330 -10.26 17.99 -3.54
CA LEU A 330 -10.27 18.98 -4.61
C LEU A 330 -11.48 19.91 -4.44
N ARG A 331 -11.23 21.19 -4.15
CA ARG A 331 -12.30 22.16 -3.85
C ARG A 331 -12.69 22.99 -5.06
N THR A 332 -11.68 23.40 -5.82
CA THR A 332 -11.82 24.30 -6.95
C THR A 332 -10.96 23.79 -8.10
N ILE A 333 -11.54 23.78 -9.29
CA ILE A 333 -10.80 23.56 -10.53
C ILE A 333 -11.32 24.52 -11.59
N THR A 334 -10.41 25.14 -12.32
CA THR A 334 -10.73 25.96 -13.49
C THR A 334 -10.44 25.11 -14.72
N ILE A 335 -11.49 24.81 -15.50
CA ILE A 335 -11.32 24.19 -16.81
C ILE A 335 -11.03 25.32 -17.79
N PRO A 336 -9.84 25.38 -18.40
CA PRO A 336 -9.48 26.51 -19.25
C PRO A 336 -10.24 26.50 -20.58
N GLU A 337 -10.40 27.69 -21.16
CA GLU A 337 -10.84 27.86 -22.54
C GLU A 337 -9.84 27.14 -23.47
N GLY A 338 -10.34 26.22 -24.29
CA GLY A 338 -9.50 25.36 -25.15
C GLY A 338 -9.66 23.86 -24.86
N VAL A 339 -10.12 23.49 -23.67
CA VAL A 339 -10.50 22.10 -23.39
C VAL A 339 -11.72 21.73 -24.23
N GLU A 340 -11.58 20.69 -25.05
CA GLU A 340 -12.65 20.20 -25.93
C GLU A 340 -13.33 18.93 -25.40
N GLU A 341 -12.60 18.11 -24.65
CA GLU A 341 -13.07 16.79 -24.17
C GLU A 341 -12.78 16.61 -22.68
N ILE A 342 -13.81 16.22 -21.92
CA ILE A 342 -13.69 15.71 -20.55
C ILE A 342 -14.16 14.26 -20.55
N ARG A 343 -13.27 13.31 -20.31
CA ARG A 343 -13.56 11.87 -20.50
C ARG A 343 -14.31 11.23 -19.33
N GLU A 344 -14.64 9.95 -19.51
CA GLU A 344 -15.34 9.10 -18.54
C GLU A 344 -14.71 9.23 -17.14
N SER A 345 -15.54 9.47 -16.13
CA SER A 345 -15.15 9.50 -14.71
C SER A 345 -14.00 10.46 -14.35
N ALA A 346 -13.67 11.44 -15.20
CA ALA A 346 -12.51 12.33 -15.03
C ALA A 346 -12.43 12.99 -13.64
N PHE A 347 -13.57 13.37 -13.05
CA PHE A 347 -13.71 13.94 -11.70
C PHE A 347 -14.66 13.11 -10.82
N GLN A 348 -14.84 11.82 -11.12
CA GLN A 348 -15.67 10.96 -10.29
C GLN A 348 -15.14 10.92 -8.86
N GLY A 349 -16.01 11.03 -7.87
CA GLY A 349 -15.60 10.96 -6.46
C GLY A 349 -14.94 12.22 -5.91
N CYS A 350 -14.81 13.31 -6.67
CA CYS A 350 -14.34 14.60 -6.16
C CYS A 350 -15.39 15.26 -5.23
N SER A 351 -15.58 14.68 -4.05
CA SER A 351 -16.71 14.95 -3.16
C SER A 351 -16.72 16.35 -2.53
N LYS A 352 -15.55 17.01 -2.45
CA LYS A 352 -15.44 18.40 -1.98
C LYS A 352 -15.42 19.43 -3.11
N LEU A 353 -15.57 19.02 -4.37
CA LEU A 353 -15.56 19.95 -5.51
C LEU A 353 -16.81 20.83 -5.47
N GLU A 354 -16.62 22.08 -5.05
CA GLU A 354 -17.71 23.01 -4.71
C GLU A 354 -18.35 23.60 -5.96
N LYS A 355 -17.53 23.94 -6.96
CA LYS A 355 -17.97 24.56 -8.21
C LYS A 355 -17.01 24.20 -9.33
N VAL A 356 -17.55 23.70 -10.42
CA VAL A 356 -16.86 23.59 -11.72
C VAL A 356 -17.59 24.45 -12.72
N VAL A 357 -16.84 25.29 -13.44
CA VAL A 357 -17.34 26.02 -14.60
C VAL A 357 -16.85 25.30 -15.85
N ILE A 358 -17.79 24.84 -16.67
CA ILE A 358 -17.48 24.18 -17.95
C ILE A 358 -17.52 25.24 -19.06
N PRO A 359 -16.40 25.53 -19.75
CA PRO A 359 -16.36 26.52 -20.82
C PRO A 359 -17.08 26.04 -22.07
N GLU A 360 -17.43 26.97 -22.96
CA GLU A 360 -18.12 26.69 -24.23
C GLU A 360 -17.29 25.82 -25.17
N SER A 361 -15.96 25.83 -25.03
CA SER A 361 -15.05 25.01 -25.82
C SER A 361 -15.28 23.50 -25.63
N VAL A 362 -15.87 23.07 -24.51
CA VAL A 362 -16.09 21.65 -24.20
C VAL A 362 -17.20 21.07 -25.06
N LYS A 363 -16.82 20.23 -26.01
CA LYS A 363 -17.70 19.56 -26.98
C LYS A 363 -18.28 18.25 -26.44
N SER A 364 -17.53 17.54 -25.59
CA SER A 364 -17.94 16.24 -25.04
C SER A 364 -17.61 16.10 -23.55
N ILE A 365 -18.57 15.53 -22.82
CA ILE A 365 -18.45 15.16 -21.41
C ILE A 365 -18.80 13.69 -21.29
N GLY A 366 -17.85 12.88 -20.82
CA GLY A 366 -17.97 11.45 -20.68
C GLY A 366 -18.93 11.03 -19.56
N GLN A 367 -19.33 9.76 -19.61
CA GLN A 367 -20.19 9.17 -18.59
C GLN A 367 -19.54 9.33 -17.20
N ASN A 368 -20.36 9.67 -16.19
CA ASN A 368 -19.92 9.84 -14.80
C ASN A 368 -18.77 10.85 -14.58
N ALA A 369 -18.43 11.70 -15.56
CA ALA A 369 -17.30 12.62 -15.48
C ALA A 369 -17.29 13.45 -14.19
N PHE A 370 -18.45 13.82 -13.65
CA PHE A 370 -18.60 14.56 -12.40
C PHE A 370 -19.45 13.81 -11.35
N LYS A 371 -19.52 12.48 -11.43
CA LYS A 371 -20.33 11.68 -10.48
C LYS A 371 -19.78 11.87 -9.06
N GLY A 372 -20.63 12.31 -8.13
CA GLY A 372 -20.23 12.58 -6.76
C GLY A 372 -19.68 13.99 -6.49
N CYS A 373 -19.60 14.85 -7.52
CA CYS A 373 -19.31 16.28 -7.33
C CYS A 373 -20.54 17.02 -6.79
N LYS A 374 -20.33 18.08 -5.99
CA LYS A 374 -21.43 18.80 -5.34
C LYS A 374 -22.20 19.71 -6.30
N MET A 375 -21.51 20.59 -7.03
CA MET A 375 -22.16 21.48 -8.01
C MET A 375 -21.32 21.68 -9.27
N VAL A 376 -21.95 21.44 -10.42
CA VAL A 376 -21.38 21.64 -11.76
C VAL A 376 -22.24 22.65 -12.50
N ILE A 377 -21.64 23.75 -12.96
CA ILE A 377 -22.32 24.81 -13.71
C ILE A 377 -21.77 24.78 -15.13
N LYS A 378 -22.64 24.46 -16.09
CA LYS A 378 -22.33 24.59 -17.52
C LYS A 378 -22.59 26.02 -17.96
N HIS A 379 -21.61 26.69 -18.59
CA HIS A 379 -21.93 27.91 -19.34
C HIS A 379 -22.76 27.50 -20.56
N ASN A 380 -23.92 28.14 -20.71
CA ASN A 380 -24.87 27.92 -21.80
C ASN A 380 -24.59 28.86 -22.96
#